data_AF-A0A6V8EU43-F1
#
_entry.id   AF-A0A6V8EU43-F1
#
_cell.length_a   1.000
_cell.length_b   1.000
_cell.length_c   1.000
_cell.angle_alpha   90.00
_cell.angle_beta   90.00
_cell.angle_gamma   90.00
#
_symmetry.space_group_name_H-M   'P 1'
#
loop_
_entity.id
_entity.type
_entity.pdbx_description
1 polymer ?
#
loop_
_entity_poly.entity_id
_entity_poly.type
_entity_poly.pdbx_seq_one_letter_code
_entity_poly.pdbx_strand_id
1 'polypeptide(L)'
;SMDSRIELLRSSSGPAFTYGLSSESIDSFLSSDPNLDLAIDQAMLARGQMDSSIEELLLSLDEADFAKELQKYYVNFYEPSTVNPYIPLAAKGPWIVTTHGAVIHDNGGYGMLGMGHSPSRVMSAMSESHVMANVMT
;
A
#
# COMPACT_ATOMS: atom_id res chain seq x y z
N SER A 1 20.01 -4.17 -8.99
CA SER A 1 20.28 -2.78 -8.56
C SER A 1 18.96 -2.28 -8.05
N MET A 2 18.86 -1.92 -6.78
CA MET A 2 17.56 -1.57 -6.18
C MET A 2 16.89 -0.41 -6.93
N ASP A 3 15.58 -0.53 -7.18
CA ASP A 3 14.79 0.51 -7.84
C ASP A 3 14.86 1.82 -7.05
N SER A 4 15.24 2.92 -7.72
CA SER A 4 15.47 4.21 -7.08
C SER A 4 14.22 4.79 -6.42
N ARG A 5 13.00 4.42 -6.88
CA ARG A 5 11.74 4.85 -6.26
C ARG A 5 11.56 4.18 -4.89
N ILE A 6 11.93 2.91 -4.78
CA ILE A 6 11.91 2.18 -3.50
C ILE A 6 12.99 2.70 -2.56
N GLU A 7 14.20 2.97 -3.07
CA GLU A 7 15.26 3.63 -2.29
C GLU A 7 14.79 4.96 -1.70
N LEU A 8 14.14 5.79 -2.51
CA LEU A 8 13.59 7.06 -2.06
C LEU A 8 12.59 6.84 -0.91
N LEU A 9 11.59 5.98 -1.10
CA LEU A 9 10.58 5.69 -0.06
C LEU A 9 11.19 5.19 1.25
N ARG A 10 12.23 4.36 1.19
CA ARG A 10 12.94 3.83 2.37
C ARG A 10 13.80 4.87 3.06
N SER A 11 14.45 5.74 2.29
CA SER A 11 15.34 6.79 2.83
C SER A 11 14.57 8.02 3.34
N SER A 12 13.30 8.18 2.95
CA SER A 12 12.41 9.27 3.36
C SER A 12 11.38 8.83 4.41
N SER A 13 11.76 7.92 5.30
CA SER A 13 10.93 7.47 6.42
C SER A 13 11.80 7.16 7.64
N GLY A 14 11.19 7.10 8.82
CA GLY A 14 11.85 6.56 10.01
C GLY A 14 12.14 5.06 9.91
N PRO A 15 12.60 4.44 11.00
CA PRO A 15 12.98 3.03 11.01
C PRO A 15 11.81 2.10 10.61
N ALA A 16 12.05 1.25 9.61
CA ALA A 16 11.10 0.22 9.18
C ALA A 16 11.34 -1.10 9.93
N PHE A 17 10.26 -1.83 10.24
CA PHE A 17 10.34 -3.19 10.79
C PHE A 17 9.80 -4.24 9.82
N THR A 18 9.04 -3.80 8.82
CA THR A 18 8.54 -4.61 7.72
C THR A 18 9.60 -4.68 6.63
N TYR A 19 10.27 -5.83 6.50
CA TYR A 19 11.35 -6.00 5.52
C TYR A 19 10.83 -6.10 4.06
N GLY A 20 9.71 -6.79 3.86
CA GLY A 20 9.21 -7.09 2.53
C GLY A 20 10.17 -7.96 1.69
N LEU A 21 10.06 -7.84 0.37
CA LEU A 21 10.93 -8.53 -0.59
C LEU A 21 12.33 -7.91 -0.68
N SER A 22 13.31 -8.76 -0.98
CA SER A 22 14.67 -8.34 -1.32
C SER A 22 14.72 -7.54 -2.62
N SER A 23 15.74 -6.71 -2.78
CA SER A 23 15.95 -5.92 -3.99
C SER A 23 16.08 -6.80 -5.23
N GLU A 24 16.74 -7.95 -5.10
CA GLU A 24 16.89 -8.93 -6.18
C GLU A 24 15.54 -9.52 -6.60
N SER A 25 14.66 -9.79 -5.63
CA SER A 25 13.29 -10.26 -5.91
C SER A 25 12.47 -9.16 -6.59
N ILE A 26 12.56 -7.92 -6.10
CA ILE A 26 11.86 -6.76 -6.69
C ILE A 26 12.28 -6.58 -8.15
N ASP A 27 13.57 -6.55 -8.45
CA ASP A 27 14.11 -6.41 -9.81
C ASP A 27 13.62 -7.54 -10.73
N SER A 28 13.61 -8.78 -10.22
CA SER A 28 13.09 -9.94 -10.96
C SER A 28 11.61 -9.79 -11.28
N PHE A 29 10.79 -9.35 -10.32
CA PHE A 29 9.34 -9.21 -10.51
C PHE A 29 8.97 -8.02 -11.37
N LEU A 30 9.72 -6.91 -11.30
CA LEU A 30 9.55 -5.76 -12.20
C LEU A 30 9.70 -6.15 -13.68
N SER A 31 10.55 -7.14 -13.95
CA SER A 31 10.75 -7.66 -15.30
C SER A 31 9.63 -8.60 -15.79
N SER A 32 8.81 -9.12 -14.88
CA SER A 32 7.82 -10.17 -15.19
C SER A 32 6.36 -9.81 -14.92
N ASP A 33 6.09 -8.88 -14.00
CA ASP A 33 4.74 -8.47 -13.63
C ASP A 33 4.61 -6.94 -13.68
N PRO A 34 3.93 -6.38 -14.70
CA PRO A 34 3.75 -4.94 -14.84
C PRO A 34 2.90 -4.33 -13.70
N ASN A 35 2.16 -5.14 -12.92
CA ASN A 35 1.42 -4.61 -11.78
C ASN A 35 2.35 -4.11 -10.67
N LEU A 36 3.56 -4.66 -10.54
CA LEU A 36 4.51 -4.19 -9.53
C LEU A 36 4.98 -2.77 -9.87
N ASP A 37 5.35 -2.53 -11.13
CA ASP A 37 5.77 -1.21 -11.59
C ASP A 37 4.67 -0.16 -11.38
N LEU A 38 3.42 -0.51 -11.73
CA LEU A 38 2.25 0.32 -11.47
C LEU A 38 2.03 0.59 -9.97
N ALA A 39 2.22 -0.41 -9.10
CA ALA A 39 2.08 -0.22 -7.65
C ALA A 39 3.12 0.77 -7.12
N ILE A 40 4.37 0.71 -7.61
CA ILE A 40 5.45 1.61 -7.21
C ILE A 40 5.19 3.02 -7.71
N ASP A 41 4.75 3.21 -8.95
CA ASP A 41 4.37 4.52 -9.48
C ASP A 41 3.22 5.15 -8.70
N GLN A 42 2.20 4.35 -8.37
CA GLN A 42 1.10 4.81 -7.53
C GLN A 42 1.55 5.17 -6.12
N ALA A 43 2.49 4.42 -5.54
CA ALA A 43 3.07 4.75 -4.24
C ALA A 43 3.83 6.08 -4.27
N MET A 44 4.58 6.34 -5.35
CA MET A 44 5.29 7.61 -5.52
C MET A 44 4.33 8.79 -5.69
N LEU A 45 3.26 8.61 -6.45
CA LEU A 45 2.21 9.62 -6.58
C LEU A 45 1.55 9.89 -5.22
N ALA A 46 1.17 8.84 -4.49
CA ALA A 46 0.57 8.98 -3.16
C ALA A 46 1.52 9.67 -2.16
N ARG A 47 2.82 9.34 -2.19
CA ARG A 47 3.85 10.02 -1.41
C ARG A 47 3.88 11.52 -1.69
N GLY A 48 3.87 11.91 -2.96
CA GLY A 48 3.92 13.32 -3.37
C GLY A 48 2.66 14.13 -3.06
N GLN A 49 1.56 13.47 -2.67
CA GLN A 49 0.31 14.12 -2.24
C GLN A 49 0.13 14.12 -0.71
N MET A 50 1.13 13.62 0.04
CA MET A 50 1.07 13.55 1.50
C MET A 50 1.17 14.96 2.10
N ASP A 51 0.33 15.24 3.10
CA ASP A 51 0.40 16.50 3.85
C ASP A 51 1.72 16.60 4.63
N SER A 52 2.29 17.80 4.71
CA SER A 52 3.59 18.04 5.37
C SER A 52 3.61 17.60 6.84
N SER A 53 2.48 17.69 7.56
CA SER A 53 2.40 17.22 8.94
C SER A 53 2.49 15.70 9.05
N ILE A 54 1.96 14.98 8.06
CA ILE A 54 2.06 13.51 8.00
C ILE A 54 3.46 13.08 7.57
N GLU A 55 4.09 13.83 6.66
CA GLU A 55 5.48 13.60 6.28
C GLU A 55 6.44 13.80 7.46
N GLU A 56 6.23 14.84 8.29
CA GLU A 56 7.00 15.05 9.51
C GLU A 56 6.84 13.88 10.50
N LEU A 57 5.62 13.38 10.69
CA LEU A 57 5.38 12.18 11.51
C LEU A 57 6.09 10.95 10.95
N LEU A 58 6.05 10.76 9.63
CA LEU A 58 6.70 9.62 8.99
C LEU A 58 8.22 9.63 9.15
N LEU A 59 8.84 10.81 9.14
CA LEU A 59 10.28 10.95 9.33
C LEU A 59 10.72 10.83 10.80
N SER A 60 9.83 11.18 11.73
CA SER A 60 10.15 11.26 13.16
C SER A 60 9.83 9.98 13.94
N LEU A 61 8.88 9.17 13.45
CA LEU A 61 8.44 7.94 14.10
C LEU A 61 8.99 6.72 13.38
N ASP A 62 9.14 5.62 14.12
CA ASP A 62 9.31 4.31 13.50
C ASP A 62 8.00 3.81 12.89
N GLU A 63 8.07 2.75 12.09
CA GLU A 63 6.92 2.26 11.32
C GLU A 63 5.71 1.90 12.19
N ALA A 64 5.93 1.31 13.37
CA ALA A 64 4.86 0.88 14.26
C ALA A 64 4.22 2.09 14.98
N ASP A 65 5.03 3.03 15.46
CA ASP A 65 4.54 4.25 16.10
C ASP A 65 3.85 5.17 15.09
N PHE A 66 4.34 5.25 13.84
CA PHE A 66 3.68 5.97 12.76
C PHE A 66 2.30 5.37 12.46
N ALA A 67 2.19 4.04 12.34
CA ALA A 67 0.92 3.37 12.12
C ALA A 67 -0.06 3.63 13.26
N LYS A 68 0.42 3.55 14.51
CA LYS A 68 -0.37 3.84 15.71
C LYS A 68 -0.85 5.28 15.75
N GLU A 69 -0.01 6.24 15.42
CA GLU A 69 -0.35 7.67 15.42
C GLU A 69 -1.40 8.00 14.36
N LEU A 70 -1.24 7.49 13.13
CA LEU A 70 -2.25 7.65 12.07
C LEU A 70 -3.59 7.02 12.43
N GLN A 71 -3.55 5.91 13.20
CA GLN A 71 -4.74 5.15 13.53
C GLN A 71 -5.31 5.45 14.93
N LYS A 72 -4.76 6.43 15.67
CA LYS A 72 -5.08 6.67 17.10
C LYS A 72 -6.55 6.97 17.41
N TYR A 73 -7.34 7.34 16.41
CA TYR A 73 -8.77 7.62 16.53
C TYR A 73 -9.67 6.46 16.04
N TYR A 74 -9.09 5.38 15.54
CA TYR A 74 -9.81 4.17 15.16
C TYR A 74 -9.81 3.16 16.30
N VAL A 75 -10.92 2.45 16.45
CA VAL A 75 -11.01 1.28 17.33
C VAL A 75 -10.65 0.05 16.52
N ASN A 76 -9.53 -0.59 16.87
CA ASN A 76 -9.12 -1.85 16.26
C ASN A 76 -9.60 -3.03 17.13
N PHE A 77 -10.36 -3.95 16.53
CA PHE A 77 -10.91 -5.12 17.23
C PHE A 77 -10.02 -6.36 17.12
N TYR A 78 -8.94 -6.29 16.35
CA TYR A 78 -7.94 -7.36 16.27
C TYR A 78 -7.02 -7.33 17.48
N GLU A 79 -6.51 -8.50 17.86
CA GLU A 79 -5.51 -8.61 18.91
C GLU A 79 -4.20 -7.93 18.44
N PRO A 80 -3.51 -7.13 19.27
CA PRO A 80 -2.38 -6.30 18.82
C PRO A 80 -1.28 -7.07 18.09
N SER A 81 -1.00 -8.32 18.45
CA SER A 81 0.02 -9.15 17.78
C SER A 81 -0.41 -9.66 16.40
N THR A 82 -1.70 -9.56 16.06
CA THR A 82 -2.25 -9.93 14.73
C THR A 82 -2.40 -8.75 13.77
N VAL A 83 -2.11 -7.53 14.23
CA VAL A 83 -2.18 -6.31 13.41
C VAL A 83 -0.87 -6.15 12.66
N ASN A 84 -0.95 -5.94 11.34
CA ASN A 84 0.22 -5.62 10.54
C ASN A 84 0.85 -4.29 11.02
N PRO A 85 2.18 -4.23 11.19
CA PRO A 85 2.83 -3.05 11.77
C PRO A 85 2.99 -1.90 10.76
N TYR A 86 2.54 -2.03 9.51
CA TYR A 86 2.76 -1.08 8.43
C TYR A 86 1.48 -0.42 7.94
N ILE A 87 1.62 0.73 7.27
CA ILE A 87 0.54 1.39 6.53
C ILE A 87 0.76 1.19 5.02
N PRO A 88 -0.20 0.59 4.29
CA PRO A 88 -0.14 0.53 2.83
C PRO A 88 -0.16 1.94 2.21
N LEU A 89 0.73 2.20 1.26
CA LEU A 89 0.78 3.45 0.51
C LEU A 89 0.12 3.31 -0.86
N ALA A 90 0.35 2.19 -1.55
CA ALA A 90 -0.36 1.82 -2.77
C ALA A 90 -0.40 0.29 -2.95
N ALA A 91 -1.31 -0.19 -3.79
CA ALA A 91 -1.43 -1.60 -4.11
C ALA A 91 -2.02 -1.83 -5.52
N LYS A 92 -1.48 -2.82 -6.23
CA LYS A 92 -1.94 -3.24 -7.56
C LYS A 92 -1.68 -4.72 -7.79
N GLY A 93 -2.69 -5.46 -8.25
CA GLY A 93 -2.56 -6.90 -8.46
C GLY A 93 -2.18 -7.59 -7.13
N PRO A 94 -1.14 -8.44 -7.08
CA PRO A 94 -0.71 -9.07 -5.83
C PRO A 94 0.25 -8.19 -5.01
N TRP A 95 0.50 -6.94 -5.37
CA TRP A 95 1.56 -6.12 -4.78
C TRP A 95 1.02 -5.04 -3.84
N ILE A 96 1.66 -4.90 -2.68
CA ILE A 96 1.53 -3.75 -1.78
C ILE A 96 2.89 -3.06 -1.67
N VAL A 97 2.88 -1.73 -1.71
CA VAL A 97 4.03 -0.88 -1.34
C VAL A 97 3.65 -0.11 -0.08
N THR A 98 4.47 -0.20 0.98
CA THR A 98 4.19 0.45 2.27
C THR A 98 4.70 1.89 2.33
N THR A 99 4.26 2.65 3.34
CA THR A 99 4.79 3.98 3.63
C THR A 99 6.27 3.99 4.02
N HIS A 100 6.89 2.85 4.31
CA HIS A 100 8.33 2.75 4.60
C HIS A 100 9.10 2.06 3.47
N GLY A 101 8.48 1.89 2.30
CA GLY A 101 9.12 1.34 1.11
C GLY A 101 9.35 -0.18 1.17
N ALA A 102 8.62 -0.91 2.01
CA ALA A 102 8.56 -2.36 1.90
C ALA A 102 7.68 -2.75 0.70
N VAL A 103 8.13 -3.72 -0.10
CA VAL A 103 7.34 -4.32 -1.17
C VAL A 103 6.87 -5.69 -0.70
N ILE A 104 5.56 -5.92 -0.71
CA ILE A 104 4.95 -7.12 -0.15
C ILE A 104 4.12 -7.80 -1.24
N HIS A 105 4.27 -9.12 -1.37
CA HIS A 105 3.35 -9.94 -2.15
C HIS A 105 2.18 -10.35 -1.25
N ASP A 106 1.00 -9.79 -1.51
CA ASP A 106 -0.23 -10.10 -0.78
C ASP A 106 -0.94 -11.31 -1.40
N ASN A 107 -0.80 -12.45 -0.73
CA ASN A 107 -1.45 -13.72 -1.10
C ASN A 107 -2.79 -13.94 -0.37
N GLY A 108 -3.36 -12.92 0.29
CA GLY A 108 -4.03 -13.14 1.57
C GLY A 108 -5.42 -12.55 1.77
N GLY A 109 -6.16 -12.17 0.74
CA GLY A 109 -7.49 -11.57 0.91
C GLY A 109 -8.59 -12.50 1.48
N TYR A 110 -8.30 -13.70 1.99
CA TYR A 110 -9.30 -14.72 2.34
C TYR A 110 -10.32 -14.98 1.20
N GLY A 111 -9.87 -14.92 -0.05
CA GLY A 111 -10.72 -15.00 -1.24
C GLY A 111 -11.34 -13.66 -1.71
N MET A 112 -11.24 -12.58 -0.94
CA MET A 112 -11.76 -11.26 -1.30
C MET A 112 -10.99 -10.61 -2.46
N LEU A 113 -9.71 -10.94 -2.62
CA LEU A 113 -8.83 -10.38 -3.65
C LEU A 113 -8.66 -11.32 -4.85
N GLY A 114 -9.73 -11.98 -5.29
CA GLY A 114 -9.68 -12.94 -6.40
C GLY A 114 -9.15 -12.36 -7.73
N MET A 115 -9.22 -11.03 -7.90
CA MET A 115 -8.65 -10.30 -9.05
C MET A 115 -7.46 -9.41 -8.67
N GLY A 116 -6.94 -9.55 -7.45
CA GLY A 116 -5.91 -8.67 -6.87
C GLY A 116 -6.42 -7.29 -6.46
N HIS A 117 -5.50 -6.46 -5.99
CA HIS A 117 -5.72 -5.07 -5.61
C HIS A 117 -6.05 -4.21 -6.84
N SER A 118 -7.09 -3.37 -6.70
CA SER A 118 -7.49 -2.36 -7.71
C SER A 118 -7.59 -2.91 -9.15
N PRO A 119 -8.42 -3.94 -9.43
CA PRO A 119 -8.55 -4.50 -10.76
C PRO A 119 -9.16 -3.47 -11.72
N SER A 120 -8.41 -3.09 -12.77
CA SER A 120 -8.70 -1.89 -13.58
C SER A 120 -10.11 -1.86 -14.15
N ARG A 121 -10.62 -3.02 -14.62
CA ARG A 121 -11.96 -3.12 -15.21
C ARG A 121 -13.06 -2.87 -14.18
N VAL A 122 -12.89 -3.39 -12.96
CA VAL A 122 -13.86 -3.21 -11.87
C VAL A 122 -13.83 -1.75 -11.40
N MET A 123 -12.63 -1.20 -11.17
CA MET A 123 -12.48 0.19 -10.76
C MET A 123 -13.08 1.16 -11.79
N SER A 124 -12.85 0.91 -13.08
CA SER A 124 -13.46 1.68 -14.16
C SER A 124 -14.98 1.62 -14.10
N ALA A 125 -15.57 0.42 -14.00
CA ALA A 125 -17.02 0.25 -13.95
C ALA A 125 -17.64 0.90 -12.70
N MET A 126 -16.99 0.78 -11.53
CA MET A 126 -17.45 1.37 -10.27
C MET A 126 -17.35 2.91 -10.23
N SER A 127 -16.52 3.51 -11.09
CA SER A 127 -16.37 4.97 -11.19
C SER A 127 -17.47 5.64 -12.03
N GLU A 128 -18.33 4.85 -12.68
CA GLU A 128 -19.44 5.35 -13.48
C GLU A 128 -20.65 5.73 -12.62
N SER A 129 -21.61 6.46 -13.21
CA SER A 129 -22.86 6.78 -12.53
C SER A 129 -23.81 5.57 -12.54
N HIS A 130 -24.26 5.16 -11.36
CA HIS A 130 -25.20 4.06 -11.18
C HIS A 130 -26.54 4.57 -10.68
N VAL A 131 -27.63 4.18 -11.34
CA VAL A 131 -28.99 4.47 -10.86
C VAL A 131 -29.26 3.61 -9.63
N MET A 132 -29.56 4.25 -8.51
CA MET A 132 -30.01 3.60 -7.28
C MET A 132 -31.50 3.90 -7.08
N ALA A 133 -32.35 2.93 -7.41
CA ALA A 133 -33.80 3.05 -7.27
C ALA A 133 -34.42 1.71 -6.89
N ASN A 134 -35.56 1.75 -6.18
CA ASN A 134 -36.38 0.57 -5.97
C ASN A 134 -37.01 0.11 -7.28
N VAL A 135 -37.15 -1.20 -7.49
CA VAL A 135 -37.93 -1.73 -8.62
C VAL A 135 -39.41 -1.62 -8.29
N MET A 136 -40.06 -0.58 -8.82
CA MET A 136 -41.49 -0.29 -8.66
C MET A 136 -42.24 -0.31 -10.01
N THR A 137 -41.61 -0.88 -11.04
CA THR A 137 -42.15 -1.11 -12.39
C THR A 137 -42.57 -2.55 -12.57
#